data_AF-A0A1Y2R0E8-F1
#
_entry.id   AF-A0A1Y2R0E8-F1
#
_cell.length_a   1.000
_cell.length_b   1.000
_cell.length_c   1.000
_cell.angle_alpha   90.00
_cell.angle_beta   90.00
_cell.angle_gamma   90.00
#
_symmetry.space_group_name_H-M   'P 1'
#
loop_
_entity.id
_entity.type
_entity.pdbx_description
1 polymer ?
#
loop_
_entity_poly.entity_id
_entity_poly.type
_entity_poly.pdbx_seq_one_letter_code
_entity_poly.pdbx_strand_id
1 'polypeptide(L)'
;MVYRAIGLADDTLSAGLNITFTEFQEQAGKWIYEVLQTEHFIYEENWKNRLADAANLSIQDFQLLQMKYGEYLGQQINKFMEQYQLHYKVALIAFEGYSILSAKSPVQLGDGAIIASITQLPVINNFYSIDIALGGQRTDYKVLKEKLGLGSSDDVISNTIIVAFMGILRWRQEYNVFAAETGASRNSIGGALWTGQDA
;
A
#
# COMPACT_ATOMS: atom_id res chain seq x y z
N MET A 1 12.71 15.99 -8.76
CA MET A 1 12.00 15.10 -9.70
C MET A 1 10.57 14.96 -9.19
N VAL A 2 9.59 14.87 -10.09
CA VAL A 2 8.18 14.69 -9.72
C VAL A 2 7.85 13.20 -9.81
N TYR A 3 7.22 12.66 -8.78
CA TYR A 3 6.72 11.29 -8.75
C TYR A 3 5.21 11.30 -8.53
N ARG A 4 4.49 10.43 -9.22
CA ARG A 4 3.04 10.29 -9.03
C ARG A 4 2.72 8.83 -8.75
N ALA A 5 2.16 8.55 -7.59
CA ALA A 5 1.88 7.20 -7.16
C ALA A 5 0.42 7.05 -6.73
N ILE A 6 -0.11 5.86 -6.96
CA ILE A 6 -1.36 5.43 -6.33
C ILE A 6 -1.00 4.74 -5.02
N GLY A 7 -1.61 5.18 -3.92
CA GLY A 7 -1.53 4.53 -2.62
C GLY A 7 -2.84 3.85 -2.28
N LEU A 8 -2.74 2.61 -1.79
CA LEU A 8 -3.86 1.85 -1.27
C LEU A 8 -3.55 1.50 0.19
N ALA A 9 -4.42 1.93 1.08
CA ALA A 9 -4.44 1.50 2.46
C ALA A 9 -5.85 0.98 2.73
N ASP A 10 -5.93 -0.25 3.20
CA ASP A 10 -7.20 -0.84 3.56
C ASP A 10 -7.54 -0.42 4.98
N ASP A 11 -8.76 0.08 5.16
CA ASP A 11 -9.35 0.23 6.47
C ASP A 11 -10.28 -0.96 6.69
N THR A 12 -10.55 -1.30 7.95
CA THR A 12 -11.41 -2.38 8.45
C THR A 12 -12.56 -2.81 7.51
N LEU A 13 -13.09 -4.03 7.67
CA LEU A 13 -14.23 -4.54 6.86
C LEU A 13 -15.39 -3.54 6.69
N SER A 14 -15.64 -2.72 7.70
CA SER A 14 -16.64 -1.64 7.72
C SER A 14 -16.25 -0.40 6.94
N ALA A 15 -14.96 -0.08 6.90
CA ALA A 15 -14.43 1.13 6.32
C ALA A 15 -14.02 0.97 4.86
N GLY A 16 -13.79 -0.23 4.33
CA GLY A 16 -13.60 -0.43 2.89
C GLY A 16 -12.23 0.00 2.35
N LEU A 17 -12.09 -0.04 1.02
CA LEU A 17 -10.85 0.24 0.33
C LEU A 17 -10.72 1.74 -0.01
N ASN A 18 -9.64 2.36 0.45
CA ASN A 18 -9.31 3.74 0.12
C ASN A 18 -8.16 3.78 -0.88
N ILE A 19 -8.32 4.58 -1.93
CA ILE A 19 -7.33 4.76 -2.98
C ILE A 19 -7.04 6.25 -3.14
N THR A 20 -5.77 6.63 -3.16
CA THR A 20 -5.36 8.01 -3.45
C THR A 20 -4.31 8.07 -4.53
N PHE A 21 -4.42 9.05 -5.41
CA PHE A 21 -3.40 9.40 -6.39
C PHE A 21 -2.70 10.67 -5.93
N THR A 22 -1.42 10.54 -5.59
CA THR A 22 -0.64 11.60 -4.94
C THR A 22 0.60 11.93 -5.75
N GLU A 23 0.85 13.22 -5.95
CA GLU A 23 2.10 13.73 -6.48
C GLU A 23 3.07 14.03 -5.33
N PHE A 24 4.33 13.63 -5.49
CA PHE A 24 5.42 13.88 -4.55
C PHE A 24 6.55 14.60 -5.27
N GLN A 25 7.10 15.62 -4.63
CA GLN A 25 8.29 16.31 -5.10
C GLN A 25 9.27 16.48 -3.94
N GLU A 26 10.56 16.31 -4.23
CA GLU A 26 11.62 16.59 -3.29
C GLU A 26 12.35 17.87 -3.72
N GLN A 27 12.44 18.84 -2.82
CA GLN A 27 13.17 20.10 -3.01
C GLN A 27 14.07 20.35 -1.81
N ALA A 28 15.39 20.45 -2.05
CA ALA A 28 16.40 20.69 -1.01
C ALA A 28 16.29 19.74 0.21
N GLY A 29 16.02 18.45 -0.04
CA GLY A 29 15.87 17.42 1.01
C GLY A 29 14.55 17.45 1.78
N LYS A 30 13.59 18.28 1.36
CA LYS A 30 12.23 18.31 1.91
C LYS A 30 11.25 17.74 0.89
N TRP A 31 10.33 16.92 1.37
CA TRP A 31 9.24 16.39 0.56
C TRP A 31 8.02 17.28 0.67
N ILE A 32 7.42 17.57 -0.48
CA ILE A 32 6.09 18.16 -0.61
C ILE A 32 5.21 17.17 -1.36
N TYR A 33 3.92 17.17 -1.05
CA TYR A 33 2.96 16.31 -1.72
C TYR A 33 1.69 17.06 -2.06
N GLU A 34 0.98 16.59 -3.07
CA GLU A 34 -0.35 17.05 -3.47
C GLU A 34 -1.23 15.84 -3.76
N VAL A 35 -2.35 15.74 -3.06
CA VAL A 35 -3.37 14.71 -3.33
C VAL A 35 -4.17 15.18 -4.54
N LEU A 36 -4.00 14.48 -5.66
CA LEU A 36 -4.65 14.84 -6.92
C LEU A 36 -6.03 14.24 -7.06
N GLN A 37 -6.23 13.01 -6.57
CA GLN A 37 -7.51 12.31 -6.56
C GLN A 37 -7.62 11.33 -5.40
N THR A 38 -8.84 11.13 -4.91
CA THR A 38 -9.17 10.14 -3.87
C THR A 38 -10.45 9.40 -4.26
N GLU A 39 -10.54 8.12 -3.93
CA GLU A 39 -11.75 7.34 -4.12
C GLU A 39 -11.92 6.34 -2.98
N HIS A 40 -13.18 6.04 -2.66
CA HIS A 40 -13.55 5.15 -1.58
C HIS A 40 -14.50 4.06 -2.08
N PHE A 41 -14.08 2.81 -1.95
CA PHE A 41 -14.88 1.65 -2.36
C PHE A 41 -15.36 0.87 -1.14
N ILE A 42 -16.67 0.82 -0.95
CA ILE A 42 -17.28 -0.05 0.05
C ILE A 42 -17.22 -1.49 -0.44
N TYR A 43 -16.74 -2.40 0.41
CA TYR A 43 -16.75 -3.82 0.09
C TYR A 43 -18.18 -4.33 -0.08
N GLU A 44 -18.40 -5.06 -1.16
CA GLU A 44 -19.60 -5.88 -1.32
C GLU A 44 -19.69 -6.94 -0.21
N GLU A 45 -20.91 -7.37 0.14
CA GLU A 45 -21.13 -8.34 1.21
C GLU A 45 -20.37 -9.66 0.99
N ASN A 46 -20.16 -10.07 -0.26
CA ASN A 46 -19.34 -11.25 -0.56
C ASN A 46 -17.88 -11.09 -0.11
N TRP A 47 -17.29 -9.91 -0.29
CA TRP A 47 -15.92 -9.58 0.07
C TRP A 47 -15.79 -9.41 1.57
N LYS A 48 -16.76 -8.75 2.22
CA LYS A 48 -16.80 -8.69 3.68
C LYS A 48 -16.75 -10.09 4.31
N ASN A 49 -17.59 -11.01 3.82
CA ASN A 49 -17.62 -12.39 4.32
C ASN A 49 -16.31 -13.15 4.05
N ARG A 50 -15.74 -13.02 2.85
CA ARG A 50 -14.47 -13.65 2.49
C ARG A 50 -13.29 -13.16 3.35
N LEU A 51 -13.22 -11.84 3.57
CA LEU A 51 -12.16 -11.22 4.35
C LEU A 51 -12.32 -11.49 5.85
N ALA A 52 -13.55 -11.51 6.36
CA ALA A 52 -13.85 -11.82 7.76
C ALA A 52 -13.40 -13.22 8.17
N ASP A 53 -13.53 -14.21 7.28
CA ASP A 53 -13.16 -15.61 7.57
C ASP A 53 -11.70 -15.95 7.21
N ALA A 54 -10.95 -14.99 6.67
CA ALA A 54 -9.60 -15.21 6.14
C ALA A 54 -8.63 -15.83 7.16
N ALA A 55 -8.81 -15.56 8.46
CA ALA A 55 -8.00 -16.11 9.54
C ALA A 55 -8.22 -17.61 9.79
N ASN A 56 -9.37 -18.16 9.38
CA ASN A 56 -9.77 -19.54 9.64
C ASN A 56 -9.56 -20.47 8.43
N LEU A 57 -9.13 -19.91 7.30
CA LEU A 57 -8.95 -20.67 6.06
C LEU A 57 -7.80 -21.67 6.14
N SER A 58 -7.93 -22.77 5.38
CA SER A 58 -6.79 -23.63 5.09
C SER A 58 -5.70 -22.85 4.35
N ILE A 59 -4.44 -23.31 4.40
CA ILE A 59 -3.34 -22.65 3.67
C ILE A 59 -3.66 -22.55 2.17
N GLN A 60 -4.28 -23.58 1.60
CA GLN A 60 -4.67 -23.59 0.19
C GLN A 60 -5.73 -22.52 -0.11
N ASP A 61 -6.79 -22.46 0.69
CA ASP A 61 -7.88 -21.49 0.49
C ASP A 61 -7.41 -20.06 0.78
N PHE A 62 -6.52 -19.89 1.74
CA PHE A 62 -5.86 -18.62 2.03
C PHE A 62 -5.05 -18.11 0.84
N GLN A 63 -4.25 -18.98 0.20
CA GLN A 63 -3.51 -18.63 -1.01
C GLN A 63 -4.45 -18.30 -2.18
N LEU A 64 -5.57 -19.03 -2.32
CA LEU A 64 -6.58 -18.68 -3.31
C LEU A 64 -7.21 -17.31 -3.02
N LEU A 65 -7.49 -16.99 -1.75
CA LEU A 65 -8.01 -15.70 -1.34
C LEU A 65 -7.01 -14.57 -1.61
N GLN A 66 -5.72 -14.77 -1.34
CA GLN A 66 -4.64 -13.84 -1.70
C GLN A 66 -4.71 -13.46 -3.18
N MET A 67 -4.85 -14.47 -4.04
CA MET A 67 -4.92 -14.25 -5.48
C MET A 67 -6.18 -13.49 -5.89
N LYS A 68 -7.35 -13.93 -5.40
CA LYS A 68 -8.63 -13.30 -5.71
C LYS A 68 -8.73 -11.87 -5.22
N TYR A 69 -8.14 -11.59 -4.06
CA TYR A 69 -8.12 -10.23 -3.53
C TYR A 69 -7.18 -9.33 -4.34
N GLY A 70 -6.03 -9.84 -4.78
CA GLY A 70 -5.18 -9.16 -5.77
C GLY A 70 -5.93 -8.85 -7.09
N GLU A 71 -6.72 -9.81 -7.59
CA GLU A 71 -7.57 -9.59 -8.78
C GLU A 71 -8.56 -8.44 -8.56
N TYR A 72 -9.27 -8.45 -7.42
CA TYR A 72 -10.21 -7.40 -7.05
C TYR A 72 -9.55 -6.02 -6.96
N LEU A 73 -8.42 -5.93 -6.26
CA LEU A 73 -7.66 -4.68 -6.12
C LEU A 73 -7.22 -4.14 -7.47
N GLY A 74 -6.66 -5.00 -8.35
CA GLY A 74 -6.28 -4.61 -9.70
C GLY A 74 -7.45 -4.04 -10.52
N GLN A 75 -8.64 -4.65 -10.41
CA GLN A 75 -9.86 -4.16 -11.05
C GLN A 75 -10.32 -2.81 -10.47
N GLN A 76 -10.32 -2.63 -9.15
CA GLN A 76 -10.68 -1.35 -8.52
C GLN A 76 -9.71 -0.24 -8.92
N ILE A 77 -8.41 -0.53 -9.00
CA ILE A 77 -7.38 0.44 -9.44
C ILE A 77 -7.61 0.84 -10.89
N ASN A 78 -7.85 -0.12 -11.80
CA ASN A 78 -8.16 0.20 -13.20
C ASN A 78 -9.43 1.04 -13.33
N LYS A 79 -10.48 0.71 -12.59
CA LYS A 79 -11.72 1.50 -12.54
C LYS A 79 -11.46 2.93 -12.07
N PHE A 80 -10.67 3.09 -11.00
CA PHE A 80 -10.25 4.40 -10.50
C PHE A 80 -9.45 5.18 -11.55
N MET A 81 -8.48 4.55 -12.21
CA MET A 81 -7.69 5.20 -13.26
C MET A 81 -8.53 5.62 -14.48
N GLU A 82 -9.50 4.80 -14.88
CA GLU A 82 -10.41 5.11 -15.98
C GLU A 82 -11.33 6.28 -15.63
N GLN A 83 -11.98 6.22 -14.47
CA GLN A 83 -12.91 7.24 -13.98
C GLN A 83 -12.27 8.63 -13.92
N TYR A 84 -11.00 8.72 -13.49
CA TYR A 84 -10.28 9.98 -13.32
C TYR A 84 -9.25 10.27 -14.44
N GLN A 85 -9.24 9.49 -15.52
CA GLN A 85 -8.35 9.67 -16.67
C GLN A 85 -6.86 9.74 -16.26
N LEU A 86 -6.43 8.79 -15.44
CA LEU A 86 -5.09 8.75 -14.85
C LEU A 86 -4.09 7.91 -15.64
N HIS A 87 -4.53 7.27 -16.73
CA HIS A 87 -3.65 6.49 -17.61
C HIS A 87 -2.41 7.30 -18.03
N TYR A 88 -1.25 6.65 -18.03
CA TYR A 88 0.08 7.24 -18.33
C TYR A 88 0.58 8.32 -17.35
N LYS A 89 -0.18 8.64 -16.29
CA LYS A 89 0.24 9.61 -15.25
C LYS A 89 0.79 8.94 -13.99
N VAL A 90 0.52 7.65 -13.80
CA VAL A 90 0.89 6.87 -12.61
C VAL A 90 2.26 6.23 -12.84
N ALA A 91 3.22 6.53 -11.97
CA ALA A 91 4.56 5.95 -12.01
C ALA A 91 4.60 4.57 -11.34
N LEU A 92 3.89 4.41 -10.21
CA LEU A 92 3.78 3.15 -9.49
C LEU A 92 2.51 3.11 -8.64
N ILE A 93 2.15 1.89 -8.23
CA ILE A 93 1.13 1.59 -7.24
C ILE A 93 1.83 1.08 -6.00
N ALA A 94 1.42 1.57 -4.83
CA ALA A 94 1.85 1.09 -3.54
C ALA A 94 0.65 0.59 -2.75
N PHE A 95 0.77 -0.61 -2.18
CA PHE A 95 -0.30 -1.22 -1.40
C PHE A 95 0.28 -1.90 -0.17
N GLU A 96 -0.26 -1.58 1.00
CA GLU A 96 0.25 -2.13 2.26
C GLU A 96 -0.14 -3.60 2.45
N GLY A 97 -1.37 -3.95 2.10
CA GLY A 97 -1.97 -5.23 2.49
C GLY A 97 -3.22 -5.08 3.36
N TYR A 98 -4.12 -6.07 3.30
CA TYR A 98 -5.20 -6.21 4.30
C TYR A 98 -4.74 -7.06 5.48
N SER A 99 -4.98 -6.57 6.68
CA SER A 99 -4.54 -7.21 7.93
C SER A 99 -5.58 -8.19 8.46
N ILE A 100 -5.27 -9.48 8.40
CA ILE A 100 -6.24 -10.56 8.65
C ILE A 100 -6.39 -10.90 10.14
N LEU A 101 -5.31 -10.78 10.93
CA LEU A 101 -5.29 -11.24 12.33
C LEU A 101 -5.31 -10.10 13.35
N SER A 102 -4.59 -9.03 13.04
CA SER A 102 -4.51 -7.80 13.82
C SER A 102 -3.83 -6.73 12.97
N ALA A 103 -3.94 -5.45 13.34
CA ALA A 103 -3.23 -4.35 12.69
C ALA A 103 -1.70 -4.55 12.61
N LYS A 104 -1.13 -5.39 13.49
CA LYS A 104 0.31 -5.71 13.55
C LYS A 104 0.66 -7.06 12.90
N SER A 105 -0.28 -7.70 12.23
CA SER A 105 -0.06 -9.00 11.60
C SER A 105 1.07 -8.90 10.56
N PRO A 106 2.09 -9.77 10.64
CA PRO A 106 3.11 -9.86 9.58
C PRO A 106 2.51 -10.45 8.28
N VAL A 107 1.39 -11.16 8.40
CA VAL A 107 0.65 -11.73 7.28
C VAL A 107 -0.36 -10.70 6.80
N GLN A 108 -0.18 -10.27 5.55
CA GLN A 108 -1.05 -9.33 4.85
C GLN A 108 -1.67 -10.00 3.62
N LEU A 109 -2.92 -9.65 3.29
CA LEU A 109 -3.63 -10.11 2.10
C LEU A 109 -3.39 -9.17 0.91
N GLY A 110 -3.27 -9.76 -0.27
CA GLY A 110 -3.22 -9.13 -1.59
C GLY A 110 -1.91 -9.41 -2.31
N ASP A 111 -2.02 -10.12 -3.43
CA ASP A 111 -0.88 -10.50 -4.27
C ASP A 111 -0.48 -9.35 -5.22
N GLY A 112 0.71 -8.78 -4.99
CA GLY A 112 1.25 -7.69 -5.78
C GLY A 112 1.56 -8.04 -7.24
N ALA A 113 1.89 -9.30 -7.52
CA ALA A 113 2.15 -9.76 -8.88
C ALA A 113 0.87 -9.75 -9.73
N ILE A 114 -0.25 -10.17 -9.14
CA ILE A 114 -1.56 -10.14 -9.80
C ILE A 114 -2.03 -8.70 -10.03
N ILE A 115 -1.85 -7.82 -9.05
CA ILE A 115 -2.17 -6.40 -9.22
C ILE A 115 -1.34 -5.84 -10.38
N ALA A 116 -0.05 -6.15 -10.44
CA ALA A 116 0.84 -5.69 -11.51
C ALA A 116 0.40 -6.22 -12.87
N SER A 117 0.03 -7.51 -12.97
CA SER A 117 -0.41 -8.10 -14.24
C SER A 117 -1.74 -7.50 -14.75
N ILE A 118 -2.63 -7.07 -13.86
CA ILE A 118 -3.92 -6.47 -14.23
C ILE A 118 -3.79 -4.99 -14.58
N THR A 119 -2.98 -4.26 -13.81
CA THR A 119 -2.83 -2.81 -13.96
C THR A 119 -1.77 -2.42 -14.99
N GLN A 120 -0.88 -3.35 -15.36
CA GLN A 120 0.25 -3.11 -16.27
C GLN A 120 1.16 -1.97 -15.76
N LEU A 121 1.24 -1.81 -14.44
CA LEU A 121 2.03 -0.80 -13.75
C LEU A 121 2.96 -1.45 -12.73
N PRO A 122 4.07 -0.79 -12.36
CA PRO A 122 4.90 -1.23 -11.24
C PRO A 122 4.08 -1.22 -9.94
N VAL A 123 4.11 -2.34 -9.22
CA VAL A 123 3.44 -2.48 -7.92
C VAL A 123 4.48 -2.74 -6.83
N ILE A 124 4.35 -2.01 -5.73
CA ILE A 124 5.14 -2.22 -4.52
C ILE A 124 4.20 -2.62 -3.39
N ASN A 125 4.44 -3.79 -2.79
CA ASN A 125 3.72 -4.24 -1.61
C ASN A 125 4.68 -4.89 -0.61
N ASN A 126 4.16 -5.39 0.53
CA ASN A 126 4.95 -6.15 1.50
C ASN A 126 6.13 -5.35 2.09
N PHE A 127 5.84 -4.15 2.60
CA PHE A 127 6.85 -3.23 3.14
C PHE A 127 7.62 -3.78 4.36
N TYR A 128 6.93 -4.51 5.24
CA TYR A 128 7.50 -4.86 6.55
C TYR A 128 8.25 -6.20 6.59
N SER A 129 8.36 -6.95 5.49
CA SER A 129 9.03 -8.27 5.51
C SER A 129 10.48 -8.22 6.03
N ILE A 130 11.25 -7.23 5.58
CA ILE A 130 12.64 -7.05 6.07
C ILE A 130 12.64 -6.58 7.52
N ASP A 131 11.75 -5.65 7.87
CA ASP A 131 11.62 -5.14 9.24
C ASP A 131 11.33 -6.25 10.26
N ILE A 132 10.37 -7.12 9.95
CA ILE A 132 10.02 -8.28 10.77
C ILE A 132 11.21 -9.25 10.89
N ALA A 133 11.91 -9.52 9.78
CA ALA A 133 13.12 -10.35 9.81
C ALA A 133 14.26 -9.74 10.66
N LEU A 134 14.25 -8.42 10.85
CA LEU A 134 15.18 -7.68 11.70
C LEU A 134 14.71 -7.54 13.16
N GLY A 135 13.61 -8.21 13.54
CA GLY A 135 13.03 -8.18 14.89
C GLY A 135 12.07 -7.01 15.14
N GLY A 136 11.72 -6.25 14.10
CA GLY A 136 10.75 -5.18 14.19
C GLY A 136 9.32 -5.68 14.35
N GLN A 137 8.49 -4.80 14.88
CA GLN A 137 7.04 -4.96 14.94
C GLN A 137 6.43 -3.89 14.04
N ARG A 138 5.57 -4.30 13.10
CA ARG A 138 4.80 -3.34 12.29
C ARG A 138 4.14 -2.33 13.22
N THR A 139 4.33 -1.06 12.91
CA THR A 139 3.90 0.05 13.77
C THR A 139 3.41 1.22 12.92
N ASP A 140 3.07 2.33 13.57
CA ASP A 140 2.56 3.56 12.94
C ASP A 140 3.63 4.28 12.10
N TYR A 141 3.20 5.35 11.43
CA TYR A 141 3.87 6.09 10.39
C TYR A 141 4.50 7.42 10.84
N LYS A 142 4.88 7.56 12.11
CA LYS A 142 5.25 8.86 12.69
C LYS A 142 6.40 9.55 11.92
N VAL A 143 7.49 8.86 11.63
CA VAL A 143 8.66 9.40 10.90
C VAL A 143 8.28 9.79 9.47
N LEU A 144 7.41 9.03 8.82
CA LEU A 144 6.92 9.33 7.48
C LEU A 144 5.95 10.52 7.48
N LYS A 145 5.05 10.60 8.47
CA LYS A 145 4.16 11.73 8.71
C LYS A 145 4.98 13.01 8.91
N GLU A 146 6.00 12.97 9.76
CA GLU A 146 6.93 14.09 9.99
C GLU A 146 7.68 14.49 8.71
N LYS A 147 8.15 13.53 7.91
CA LYS A 147 8.81 13.80 6.62
C LYS A 147 7.91 14.50 5.61
N LEU A 148 6.61 14.21 5.62
CA LEU A 148 5.62 14.83 4.75
C LEU A 148 4.96 16.10 5.34
N GLY A 149 5.22 16.39 6.62
CA GLY A 149 4.51 17.45 7.34
C GLY A 149 3.02 17.14 7.55
N LEU A 150 2.63 15.86 7.55
CA LEU A 150 1.28 15.43 7.89
C LEU A 150 1.02 15.68 9.38
N GLY A 151 -0.17 16.18 9.71
CA GLY A 151 -0.60 16.36 11.09
C GLY A 151 -0.73 15.04 11.86
N SER A 152 -0.93 15.12 13.18
CA SER A 152 -1.09 13.94 14.04
C SER A 152 -2.48 13.28 13.95
N SER A 153 -3.31 13.68 13.00
CA SER A 153 -4.63 13.07 12.80
C SER A 153 -4.47 11.72 12.08
N ASP A 154 -4.94 10.65 12.73
CA ASP A 154 -5.03 9.33 12.13
C ASP A 154 -6.30 9.24 11.27
N ASP A 155 -6.30 9.91 10.12
CA ASP A 155 -7.31 9.70 9.09
C ASP A 155 -6.83 8.72 8.01
N VAL A 156 -7.78 8.01 7.41
CA VAL A 156 -7.52 6.93 6.46
C VAL A 156 -6.84 7.44 5.20
N ILE A 157 -7.17 8.67 4.81
CA ILE A 157 -6.55 9.35 3.66
C ILE A 157 -5.05 9.53 3.92
N SER A 158 -4.64 9.93 5.13
CA SER A 158 -3.22 10.03 5.50
C SER A 158 -2.48 8.70 5.31
N ASN A 159 -3.10 7.57 5.66
CA ASN A 159 -2.47 6.26 5.49
C ASN A 159 -2.20 5.93 4.01
N THR A 160 -3.18 6.18 3.13
CA THR A 160 -2.98 5.94 1.68
C THR A 160 -1.86 6.81 1.10
N ILE A 161 -1.75 8.08 1.53
CA ILE A 161 -0.67 9.00 1.13
C ILE A 161 0.67 8.45 1.60
N ILE A 162 0.75 8.00 2.85
CA ILE A 162 1.98 7.45 3.42
C ILE A 162 2.39 6.19 2.69
N VAL A 163 1.46 5.29 2.37
CA VAL A 163 1.75 4.07 1.61
C VAL A 163 2.26 4.41 0.19
N ALA A 164 1.63 5.36 -0.50
CA ALA A 164 2.14 5.88 -1.78
C ALA A 164 3.57 6.40 -1.63
N PHE A 165 3.83 7.16 -0.57
CA PHE A 165 5.15 7.71 -0.28
C PHE A 165 6.20 6.62 0.04
N MET A 166 5.84 5.60 0.82
CA MET A 166 6.70 4.43 1.05
C MET A 166 7.08 3.74 -0.25
N GLY A 167 6.15 3.65 -1.21
CA GLY A 167 6.41 3.17 -2.56
C GLY A 167 7.43 4.03 -3.31
N ILE A 168 7.31 5.36 -3.27
CA ILE A 168 8.29 6.28 -3.87
C ILE A 168 9.68 6.12 -3.24
N LEU A 169 9.77 6.08 -1.91
CA LEU A 169 11.04 5.88 -1.22
C LEU A 169 11.67 4.53 -1.58
N ARG A 170 10.85 3.45 -1.65
CA ARG A 170 11.32 2.14 -2.10
C ARG A 170 11.85 2.18 -3.52
N TRP A 171 11.16 2.87 -4.44
CA TRP A 171 11.59 3.04 -5.83
C TRP A 171 12.94 3.75 -5.93
N ARG A 172 13.18 4.71 -5.04
CA ARG A 172 14.44 5.46 -4.92
C ARG A 172 15.52 4.75 -4.11
N GLN A 173 15.24 3.55 -3.59
CA GLN A 173 16.13 2.81 -2.69
C GLN A 173 16.48 3.61 -1.42
N GLU A 174 15.49 4.32 -0.87
CA GLU A 174 15.59 5.07 0.37
C GLU A 174 14.86 4.35 1.51
N TYR A 175 15.30 4.57 2.75
CA TYR A 175 14.64 3.99 3.92
C TYR A 175 13.19 4.45 4.01
N ASN A 176 12.28 3.48 4.10
CA ASN A 176 10.84 3.72 4.25
C ASN A 176 10.24 2.96 5.45
N VAL A 177 11.03 2.13 6.14
CA VAL A 177 10.67 1.53 7.42
C VAL A 177 11.78 1.82 8.43
N PHE A 178 11.41 2.42 9.57
CA PHE A 178 12.37 2.98 10.51
C PHE A 178 12.40 2.18 11.83
N ALA A 179 13.59 1.71 12.20
CA ALA A 179 13.82 0.93 13.41
C ALA A 179 13.44 1.69 14.70
N ALA A 180 13.55 3.02 14.68
CA ALA A 180 13.13 3.87 15.80
C ALA A 180 11.64 3.75 16.12
N GLU A 181 10.83 3.28 15.16
CA GLU A 181 9.39 3.09 15.32
C GLU A 181 9.04 1.63 15.58
N THR A 182 9.65 0.72 14.81
CA THR A 182 9.30 -0.70 14.82
C THR A 182 10.02 -1.50 15.90
N GLY A 183 11.14 -1.00 16.42
CA GLY A 183 12.05 -1.74 17.29
C GLY A 183 12.97 -2.72 16.56
N ALA A 184 13.03 -2.68 15.22
CA ALA A 184 13.98 -3.48 14.46
C ALA A 184 15.44 -3.11 14.78
N SER A 185 16.37 -4.02 14.47
CA SER A 185 17.80 -3.79 14.69
C SER A 185 18.40 -2.67 13.82
N ARG A 186 17.78 -2.31 12.69
CA ARG A 186 18.17 -1.19 11.82
C ARG A 186 17.03 -0.78 10.88
N ASN A 187 17.11 0.44 10.33
CA ASN A 187 16.21 0.90 9.27
C ASN A 187 16.31 -0.03 8.04
N SER A 188 15.22 -0.12 7.28
CA SER A 188 15.18 -0.94 6.07
C SER A 188 14.46 -0.27 4.91
N ILE A 189 14.79 -0.73 3.71
CA ILE A 189 14.13 -0.37 2.46
C ILE A 189 13.14 -1.50 2.15
N GLY A 190 11.94 -1.37 2.71
CA GLY A 190 10.86 -2.33 2.62
C GLY A 190 10.09 -2.25 1.29
N GLY A 191 9.55 -3.39 0.87
CA GLY A 191 8.65 -3.48 -0.28
C GLY A 191 9.21 -4.36 -1.40
N ALA A 192 8.45 -5.38 -1.79
CA ALA A 192 8.69 -6.18 -2.98
C ALA A 192 8.22 -5.39 -4.21
N LEU A 193 9.01 -5.38 -5.28
CA LEU A 193 8.68 -4.72 -6.54
C LEU A 193 8.25 -5.76 -7.57
N TRP A 194 7.07 -5.56 -8.15
CA TRP A 194 6.51 -6.36 -9.23
C TRP A 194 6.35 -5.49 -10.47
N THR A 195 6.96 -5.88 -11.57
CA THR A 195 6.89 -5.15 -12.84
C THR A 195 5.86 -5.80 -13.74
N GLY A 196 4.73 -5.11 -13.97
CA GLY A 196 3.65 -5.59 -14.83
C GLY A 196 3.78 -5.20 -16.30
N GLN A 197 4.80 -4.43 -16.67
CA GLN A 197 5.01 -3.94 -18.03
C GLN A 197 5.76 -4.95 -18.88
N ASP A 198 5.37 -5.07 -20.15
CA ASP A 198 6.15 -5.77 -21.17
C ASP A 198 7.50 -5.06 -21.40
N ALA A 199 8.56 -5.86 -21.59
CA ALA A 199 9.93 -5.40 -21.80
C ALA A 199 10.24 -5.02 -23.25
#